data_AF-A0A067EBG8-F1
#
_entry.id   AF-A0A067EBG8-F1
#
_cell.length_a   1.000
_cell.length_b   1.000
_cell.length_c   1.000
_cell.angle_alpha   90.00
_cell.angle_beta   90.00
_cell.angle_gamma   90.00
#
_symmetry.space_group_name_H-M   'P 1'
#
loop_
_entity.id
_entity.type
_entity.pdbx_description
1 polymer ?
#
loop_
_entity_poly.entity_id
_entity_poly.type
_entity_poly.pdbx_seq_one_letter_code
_entity_poly.pdbx_strand_id
1 'polypeptide(L)'
;MHWLEVQLSVAPVNLYASLFNGEICTCEQALGLLCETVKDLDMAKPKHKRRRELDPDSNSRWFHLDDSAFESFRKMCSEVVLLVDNSTGESNISLKLTAVSTLEVLANRFASYDSVFNLCLASVTNSISSRNLALASSCLRTTGALVNVLGLKALAELPLIMENVRKKSREISTYVDVQNESNEDKTQRESLMASVLITLEAVIDKLGGFLNPYLGDITELLVLCPEYLPGSDPKLKVKADAVRRLLTDKIQVIVLIKMLVIDFDLKFLLFILHLVRLALPPLLKIYSGAVDAGDSSLVIAFEILGNIISRMDRSSIGGFHGKIFDQCLLALDLRRQHRVSIQDIDIVEKSVISTVISLTMKLTETMFRPLFIRSIEWAESDVEDIGSMKSKSIDRAIVFYSLVNKLAESHRSLFVPYFKYLLEGCVQHLTDAKGVNTANSTRKKKARIQEAGTIKEQNGSLSINHWQLRALVISSLHKCFLYDTASLKFLDSTNFQVLLKPIVSQLAAEPPAGLEEHLNVPTVKEVDDLLVVCIGQMAVTAGTDLLWKPLNHE
;
A
#
# COMPACT_ATOMS: atom_id res chain seq x y z
N MET A 1 14.93 -37.21 27.55
CA MET A 1 15.09 -38.34 26.61
C MET A 1 14.11 -39.44 26.99
N HIS A 2 14.42 -40.32 27.96
CA HIS A 2 13.52 -41.43 28.32
C HIS A 2 12.13 -41.00 28.84
N TRP A 3 12.04 -39.89 29.60
CA TRP A 3 10.75 -39.32 30.04
C TRP A 3 9.92 -38.70 28.90
N LEU A 4 10.58 -38.24 27.83
CA LEU A 4 9.97 -37.57 26.67
C LEU A 4 9.52 -38.57 25.60
N GLU A 5 10.31 -39.61 25.36
CA GLU A 5 9.89 -40.79 24.58
C GLU A 5 8.73 -41.49 25.26
N VAL A 6 8.75 -41.60 26.59
CA VAL A 6 7.62 -42.15 27.34
C VAL A 6 6.40 -41.24 27.23
N GLN A 7 6.51 -39.90 27.32
CA GLN A 7 5.33 -39.05 27.11
C GLN A 7 4.79 -39.09 25.68
N LEU A 8 5.64 -39.18 24.64
CA LEU A 8 5.22 -39.32 23.25
C LEU A 8 4.79 -40.76 22.88
N SER A 9 5.18 -41.78 23.65
CA SER A 9 4.68 -43.15 23.50
C SER A 9 3.42 -43.40 24.34
N VAL A 10 3.26 -42.69 25.47
CA VAL A 10 2.13 -42.80 26.40
C VAL A 10 1.00 -41.85 26.02
N ALA A 11 1.28 -40.68 25.44
CA ALA A 11 0.22 -39.77 24.98
C ALA A 11 -0.65 -40.39 23.88
N PRO A 12 -0.13 -41.05 22.83
CA PRO A 12 -0.94 -41.79 21.87
C PRO A 12 -1.74 -42.90 22.55
N VAL A 13 -1.16 -43.63 23.51
CA VAL A 13 -1.81 -44.74 24.22
C VAL A 13 -2.91 -44.26 25.18
N ASN A 14 -2.72 -43.14 25.88
CA ASN A 14 -3.72 -42.52 26.74
C ASN A 14 -4.82 -41.83 25.93
N LEU A 15 -4.50 -41.22 24.78
CA LEU A 15 -5.50 -40.73 23.83
C LEU A 15 -6.30 -41.90 23.27
N TYR A 16 -5.64 -43.01 22.89
CA TYR A 16 -6.28 -44.23 22.41
C TYR A 16 -7.22 -44.85 23.47
N ALA A 17 -6.81 -44.88 24.74
CA ALA A 17 -7.63 -45.37 25.84
C ALA A 17 -8.79 -44.42 26.21
N SER A 18 -8.58 -43.10 26.10
CA SER A 18 -9.62 -42.08 26.34
C SER A 18 -10.65 -42.02 25.21
N LEU A 19 -10.22 -42.21 23.95
CA LEU A 19 -11.08 -42.26 22.76
C LEU A 19 -11.96 -43.52 22.75
N PHE A 20 -11.45 -44.65 23.26
CA PHE A 20 -12.22 -45.89 23.37
C PHE A 20 -13.26 -45.87 24.52
N ASN A 21 -13.06 -45.01 25.53
CA ASN A 21 -13.97 -44.81 26.66
C ASN A 21 -14.82 -43.54 26.51
N GLY A 22 -15.49 -43.36 25.37
CA GLY A 22 -16.81 -42.73 25.19
C GLY A 22 -17.18 -41.36 25.81
N GLU A 23 -16.32 -40.67 26.55
CA GLU A 23 -16.64 -39.40 27.21
C GLU A 23 -15.98 -38.22 26.50
N ILE A 24 -16.81 -37.31 25.99
CA ILE A 24 -16.39 -36.05 25.33
C ILE A 24 -15.44 -35.24 26.23
N CYS A 25 -15.70 -35.19 27.53
CA CYS A 25 -14.94 -34.37 28.48
C CYS A 25 -13.51 -34.90 28.72
N THR A 26 -13.30 -36.22 28.68
CA THR A 26 -11.97 -36.83 28.90
C THR A 26 -11.07 -36.62 27.68
N CYS A 27 -11.63 -36.67 26.47
CA CYS A 27 -10.90 -36.35 25.23
C CYS A 27 -10.48 -34.88 25.16
N GLU A 28 -11.34 -33.96 25.57
CA GLU A 28 -11.03 -32.52 25.61
C GLU A 28 -9.87 -32.22 26.56
N GLN A 29 -9.93 -32.78 27.78
CA GLN A 29 -8.87 -32.63 28.78
C GLN A 29 -7.54 -33.25 28.31
N ALA A 30 -7.59 -34.41 27.66
CA ALA A 30 -6.39 -35.07 27.15
C ALA A 30 -5.70 -34.26 26.03
N LEU A 31 -6.47 -33.71 25.10
CA LEU A 31 -5.95 -32.83 24.04
C LEU A 31 -5.45 -31.49 24.62
N GLY A 32 -6.15 -30.92 25.59
CA GLY A 32 -5.74 -29.72 26.31
C GLY A 32 -4.39 -29.91 27.02
N LEU A 33 -4.24 -31.00 27.79
CA LEU A 33 -3.00 -31.40 28.45
C LEU A 33 -1.87 -31.59 27.43
N LEU A 34 -2.14 -32.25 26.30
CA LEU A 34 -1.14 -32.43 25.24
C LEU A 34 -0.69 -31.06 24.68
N CYS A 35 -1.63 -30.17 24.40
CA CYS A 35 -1.35 -28.82 23.93
C CYS A 35 -0.48 -28.01 24.92
N GLU A 36 -0.81 -28.05 26.22
CA GLU A 36 -0.02 -27.40 27.28
C GLU A 36 1.38 -28.02 27.42
N THR A 37 1.46 -29.35 27.48
CA THR A 37 2.75 -30.06 27.57
C THR A 37 3.64 -29.71 26.38
N VAL A 38 3.06 -29.60 25.18
CA VAL A 38 3.79 -29.25 23.97
C VAL A 38 4.26 -27.79 23.98
N LYS A 39 3.49 -26.86 24.56
CA LYS A 39 3.85 -25.44 24.74
C LYS A 39 4.88 -25.21 25.84
N ASP A 40 4.79 -25.90 26.98
CA ASP A 40 5.73 -25.75 28.11
C ASP A 40 7.14 -26.17 27.76
N LEU A 41 7.26 -27.14 26.85
CA LEU A 41 8.54 -27.56 26.28
C LEU A 41 9.21 -26.44 25.42
N ASP A 42 8.48 -25.40 25.02
CA ASP A 42 9.00 -24.22 24.32
C ASP A 42 9.63 -23.19 25.28
N MET A 43 9.19 -23.16 26.54
CA MET A 43 9.69 -22.27 27.60
C MET A 43 11.00 -22.77 28.24
N ALA A 44 11.30 -24.06 28.11
CA ALA A 44 12.48 -24.70 28.70
C ALA A 44 13.75 -24.58 27.84
N LYS A 45 14.08 -23.39 27.32
CA LYS A 45 15.43 -23.12 26.78
C LYS A 45 16.39 -22.81 27.95
N PRO A 46 17.51 -23.53 28.14
CA PRO A 46 18.41 -23.24 29.24
C PRO A 46 19.10 -21.89 29.00
N LYS A 47 18.89 -20.95 29.92
CA LYS A 47 19.65 -19.70 30.03
C LYS A 47 21.12 -20.02 30.31
N HIS A 48 21.96 -20.16 29.29
CA HIS A 48 23.39 -19.95 29.46
C HIS A 48 23.99 -19.04 28.38
N LYS A 49 24.34 -17.86 28.86
CA LYS A 49 24.99 -16.74 28.20
C LYS A 49 26.48 -17.09 27.99
N ARG A 50 26.90 -17.36 26.75
CA ARG A 50 28.25 -17.01 26.27
C ARG A 50 28.32 -17.05 24.74
N ARG A 51 28.68 -15.90 24.16
CA ARG A 51 29.00 -15.67 22.75
C ARG A 51 29.92 -16.77 22.21
N ARG A 52 29.45 -17.50 21.20
CA ARG A 52 30.21 -18.08 20.07
C ARG A 52 29.23 -18.27 18.92
N GLU A 53 29.74 -18.11 17.71
CA GLU A 53 29.02 -17.95 16.44
C GLU A 53 27.87 -18.95 16.27
N LEU A 54 26.71 -18.43 15.86
CA LEU A 54 25.49 -19.19 15.62
C LEU A 54 25.65 -20.02 14.34
N ASP A 55 25.95 -21.30 14.54
CA ASP A 55 25.84 -22.34 13.52
C ASP A 55 24.34 -22.60 13.23
N PRO A 56 23.88 -22.60 11.95
CA PRO A 56 22.47 -22.81 11.59
C PRO A 56 21.92 -24.19 12.01
N ASP A 57 22.80 -25.14 12.33
CA ASP A 57 22.47 -26.53 12.64
C ASP A 57 22.12 -26.83 14.10
N SER A 58 21.94 -25.81 14.97
CA SER A 58 21.54 -26.07 16.36
C SER A 58 20.04 -26.38 16.54
N ASN A 59 19.21 -26.11 15.53
CA ASN A 59 17.77 -26.43 15.53
C ASN A 59 17.46 -27.88 15.07
N SER A 60 18.45 -28.60 14.53
CA SER A 60 18.27 -29.93 13.93
C SER A 60 18.52 -31.10 14.90
N ARG A 61 18.86 -30.82 16.17
CA ARG A 61 19.28 -31.86 17.11
C ARG A 61 18.13 -32.63 17.78
N TRP A 62 16.89 -32.25 17.51
CA TRP A 62 15.69 -32.86 18.08
C TRP A 62 14.81 -33.34 16.92
N PHE A 63 14.35 -34.59 17.00
CA PHE A 63 13.44 -35.30 16.09
C PHE A 63 14.06 -36.18 14.99
N HIS A 64 14.59 -37.33 15.40
CA HIS A 64 14.26 -38.57 14.71
C HIS A 64 13.37 -39.39 15.66
N LEU A 65 12.05 -39.26 15.53
CA LEU A 65 11.12 -40.27 16.02
C LEU A 65 11.54 -41.61 15.41
N ASP A 66 11.59 -42.66 16.23
CA ASP A 66 11.70 -44.01 15.71
C ASP A 66 10.46 -44.36 14.87
N ASP A 67 10.55 -45.39 14.03
CA ASP A 67 9.47 -45.77 13.11
C ASP A 67 8.14 -46.06 13.85
N SER A 68 8.22 -46.54 15.09
CA SER A 68 7.04 -46.86 15.92
C SER A 68 6.36 -45.61 16.48
N ALA A 69 7.15 -44.63 16.92
CA ALA A 69 6.70 -43.35 17.42
C ALA A 69 6.16 -42.47 16.29
N PHE A 70 6.75 -42.56 15.09
CA PHE A 70 6.22 -41.92 13.89
C PHE A 70 4.85 -42.49 13.48
N GLU A 71 4.66 -43.81 13.51
CA GLU A 71 3.38 -44.43 13.19
C GLU A 71 2.31 -44.11 14.25
N SER A 72 2.68 -44.09 15.53
CA SER A 72 1.80 -43.62 16.62
C SER A 72 1.43 -42.14 16.47
N PHE A 73 2.38 -41.29 16.08
CA PHE A 73 2.14 -39.87 15.78
C PHE A 73 1.18 -39.70 14.59
N ARG A 74 1.38 -40.47 13.52
CA ARG A 74 0.49 -40.47 12.36
C ARG A 74 -0.93 -40.87 12.72
N LYS A 75 -1.10 -41.96 13.49
CA LYS A 75 -2.42 -42.41 13.98
C LYS A 75 -3.08 -41.35 14.84
N MET A 76 -2.33 -40.72 15.75
CA MET A 76 -2.84 -39.62 16.57
C MET A 76 -3.35 -38.46 15.70
N CYS A 77 -2.59 -38.01 14.72
CA CYS A 77 -3.03 -36.96 13.80
C CYS A 77 -4.30 -37.38 13.01
N SER A 78 -4.40 -38.64 12.58
CA SER A 78 -5.60 -39.16 11.91
C SER A 78 -6.84 -39.16 12.82
N GLU A 79 -6.70 -39.55 14.09
CA GLU A 79 -7.80 -39.49 15.07
C GLU A 79 -8.23 -38.05 15.36
N VAL A 80 -7.27 -37.13 15.49
CA VAL A 80 -7.58 -35.71 15.68
C VAL A 80 -8.32 -35.15 14.46
N VAL A 81 -7.98 -35.58 13.24
CA VAL A 81 -8.70 -35.23 12.01
C VAL A 81 -10.13 -35.79 12.01
N LEU A 82 -10.35 -37.03 12.44
CA LEU A 82 -11.69 -37.60 12.58
C LEU A 82 -12.58 -36.78 13.53
N LEU A 83 -12.01 -36.27 14.63
CA LEU A 83 -12.73 -35.38 15.56
C LEU A 83 -13.13 -34.04 14.92
N VAL A 84 -12.32 -33.53 13.98
CA VAL A 84 -12.63 -32.32 13.22
C VAL A 84 -13.77 -32.58 12.22
N ASP A 85 -13.71 -33.71 11.50
CA ASP A 85 -14.66 -34.07 10.43
C ASP A 85 -16.04 -34.54 10.95
N ASN A 86 -16.14 -35.13 12.14
CA ASN A 86 -17.39 -35.65 12.68
C ASN A 86 -18.48 -34.56 12.77
N SER A 87 -19.52 -34.68 11.92
CA SER A 87 -20.34 -33.55 11.47
C SER A 87 -21.66 -33.32 12.22
N THR A 88 -21.95 -34.04 13.31
CA THR A 88 -23.32 -34.03 13.86
C THR A 88 -23.37 -33.53 15.31
N GLY A 89 -23.45 -32.19 15.47
CA GLY A 89 -23.97 -31.54 16.67
C GLY A 89 -23.22 -30.28 17.12
N GLU A 90 -23.94 -29.18 17.35
CA GLU A 90 -23.44 -27.95 18.01
C GLU A 90 -22.87 -28.22 19.42
N SER A 91 -23.14 -29.39 20.00
CA SER A 91 -22.64 -29.83 21.31
C SER A 91 -21.13 -30.15 21.37
N ASN A 92 -20.41 -30.19 20.24
CA ASN A 92 -18.98 -30.56 20.17
C ASN A 92 -18.05 -29.41 19.75
N ILE A 93 -18.49 -28.16 19.79
CA ILE A 93 -17.67 -27.01 19.33
C ILE A 93 -16.37 -26.87 20.14
N SER A 94 -16.42 -27.06 21.47
CA SER A 94 -15.23 -26.97 22.34
C SER A 94 -14.20 -28.05 22.03
N LEU A 95 -14.66 -29.29 21.80
CA LEU A 95 -13.83 -30.39 21.35
C LEU A 95 -13.16 -30.10 20.01
N LYS A 96 -13.92 -29.61 19.02
CA LYS A 96 -13.38 -29.26 17.71
C LYS A 96 -12.34 -28.14 17.81
N LEU A 97 -12.61 -27.12 18.63
CA LEU A 97 -11.67 -26.02 18.86
C LEU A 97 -10.34 -26.54 19.46
N THR A 98 -10.43 -27.45 20.42
CA THR A 98 -9.28 -28.06 21.08
C THR A 98 -8.49 -28.98 20.13
N ALA A 99 -9.19 -29.77 19.31
CA ALA A 99 -8.59 -30.62 18.27
C ALA A 99 -7.82 -29.78 17.23
N VAL A 100 -8.45 -28.72 16.71
CA VAL A 100 -7.82 -27.81 15.73
C VAL A 100 -6.61 -27.08 16.33
N SER A 101 -6.73 -26.56 17.55
CA SER A 101 -5.60 -25.91 18.25
C SER A 101 -4.45 -26.87 18.53
N THR A 102 -4.76 -28.15 18.77
CA THR A 102 -3.75 -29.20 18.93
C THR A 102 -2.99 -29.41 17.63
N LEU A 103 -3.67 -29.47 16.48
CA LEU A 103 -3.03 -29.56 15.16
C LEU A 103 -2.12 -28.35 14.87
N GLU A 104 -2.54 -27.13 15.24
CA GLU A 104 -1.72 -25.91 15.09
C GLU A 104 -0.38 -26.04 15.84
N VAL A 105 -0.45 -26.48 17.10
CA VAL A 105 0.73 -26.62 17.97
C VAL A 105 1.64 -27.75 17.49
N LEU A 106 1.05 -28.87 17.04
CA LEU A 106 1.80 -29.98 16.46
C LEU A 106 2.50 -29.57 15.17
N ALA A 107 1.82 -28.84 14.27
CA ALA A 107 2.41 -28.37 13.02
C ALA A 107 3.62 -27.46 13.25
N ASN A 108 3.51 -26.49 14.17
CA ASN A 108 4.61 -25.56 14.46
C ASN A 108 5.84 -26.27 15.07
N ARG A 109 5.63 -27.34 15.84
CA ARG A 109 6.72 -28.04 16.53
C ARG A 109 7.36 -29.15 15.70
N PHE A 110 6.56 -29.88 14.94
CA PHE A 110 6.95 -31.06 14.19
C PHE A 110 7.02 -30.79 12.69
N ALA A 111 7.50 -29.61 12.29
CA ALA A 111 7.56 -29.17 10.89
C ALA A 111 8.33 -30.15 9.96
N SER A 112 9.21 -30.98 10.51
CA SER A 112 9.97 -32.00 9.78
C SER A 112 9.14 -33.19 9.28
N TYR A 113 7.91 -33.38 9.78
CA TYR A 113 7.03 -34.51 9.46
C TYR A 113 5.86 -34.11 8.55
N ASP A 114 6.17 -33.38 7.49
CA ASP A 114 5.21 -32.77 6.57
C ASP A 114 4.22 -33.77 5.90
N SER A 115 4.61 -35.03 5.71
CA SER A 115 3.78 -36.06 5.07
C SER A 115 2.48 -36.37 5.81
N VAL A 116 2.48 -36.26 7.15
CA VAL A 116 1.31 -36.51 8.01
C VAL A 116 0.29 -35.37 7.90
N PHE A 117 0.78 -34.15 7.71
CA PHE A 117 -0.03 -32.93 7.75
C PHE A 117 -0.84 -32.67 6.47
N ASN A 118 -0.51 -33.33 5.35
CA ASN A 118 -1.30 -33.22 4.11
C ASN A 118 -2.75 -33.69 4.31
N LEU A 119 -2.96 -34.78 5.07
CA LEU A 119 -4.30 -35.29 5.39
C LEU A 119 -5.07 -34.35 6.32
N CYS A 120 -4.34 -33.61 7.16
CA CYS A 120 -4.94 -32.66 8.10
C CYS A 120 -5.42 -31.38 7.40
N LEU A 121 -4.72 -30.92 6.36
CA LEU A 121 -5.02 -29.66 5.70
C LEU A 121 -6.42 -29.63 5.07
N ALA A 122 -6.83 -30.68 4.37
CA ALA A 122 -8.13 -30.74 3.70
C ALA A 122 -9.30 -30.68 4.72
N SER A 123 -9.22 -31.48 5.79
CA SER A 123 -10.23 -31.51 6.87
C SER A 123 -10.38 -30.15 7.58
N VAL A 124 -9.24 -29.54 7.96
CA VAL A 124 -9.24 -28.23 8.63
C VAL A 124 -9.79 -27.16 7.69
N THR A 125 -9.41 -27.19 6.40
CA THR A 125 -9.86 -26.20 5.41
C THR A 125 -11.38 -26.28 5.16
N ASN A 126 -11.95 -27.50 5.10
CA ASN A 126 -13.39 -27.70 5.02
C ASN A 126 -14.13 -27.11 6.25
N SER A 127 -13.53 -27.22 7.42
CA SER A 127 -14.11 -26.73 8.68
C SER A 127 -14.09 -25.20 8.84
N ILE A 128 -13.36 -24.46 7.97
CA ILE A 128 -13.37 -22.98 7.96
C ILE A 128 -14.76 -22.44 7.61
N SER A 129 -15.53 -23.16 6.77
CA SER A 129 -16.88 -22.76 6.37
C SER A 129 -17.93 -22.84 7.50
N SER A 130 -17.54 -23.23 8.72
CA SER A 130 -18.43 -23.31 9.88
C SER A 130 -19.05 -21.95 10.26
N ARG A 131 -20.25 -21.96 10.86
CA ARG A 131 -20.97 -20.73 11.29
C ARG A 131 -20.38 -20.10 12.56
N ASN A 132 -19.66 -20.87 13.37
CA ASN A 132 -19.06 -20.38 14.60
C ASN A 132 -17.75 -19.61 14.29
N LEU A 133 -17.70 -18.32 14.65
CA LEU A 133 -16.57 -17.44 14.35
C LEU A 133 -15.28 -17.88 15.04
N ALA A 134 -15.36 -18.40 16.27
CA ALA A 134 -14.20 -18.89 17.01
C ALA A 134 -13.59 -20.15 16.36
N LEU A 135 -14.44 -21.09 15.93
CA LEU A 135 -13.99 -22.27 15.20
C LEU A 135 -13.38 -21.90 13.84
N ALA A 136 -14.05 -21.04 13.06
CA ALA A 136 -13.53 -20.56 11.78
C ALA A 136 -12.17 -19.84 11.94
N SER A 137 -12.02 -19.02 12.98
CA SER A 137 -10.77 -18.33 13.32
C SER A 137 -9.64 -19.33 13.65
N SER A 138 -9.93 -20.33 14.48
CA SER A 138 -8.98 -21.38 14.84
C SER A 138 -8.56 -22.22 13.62
N CYS A 139 -9.52 -22.58 12.76
CA CYS A 139 -9.24 -23.30 11.51
C CYS A 139 -8.35 -22.48 10.56
N LEU A 140 -8.62 -21.19 10.38
CA LEU A 140 -7.81 -20.31 9.54
C LEU A 140 -6.35 -20.21 10.02
N ARG A 141 -6.13 -20.02 11.32
CA ARG A 141 -4.79 -20.02 11.92
C ARG A 141 -4.07 -21.34 11.70
N THR A 142 -4.77 -22.44 11.95
CA THR A 142 -4.23 -23.79 11.79
C THR A 142 -3.88 -24.07 10.33
N THR A 143 -4.73 -23.66 9.38
CA THR A 143 -4.42 -23.71 7.95
C THR A 143 -3.15 -22.91 7.63
N GLY A 144 -2.97 -21.71 8.20
CA GLY A 144 -1.73 -20.94 8.05
C GLY A 144 -0.50 -21.69 8.56
N ALA A 145 -0.58 -22.30 9.74
CA ALA A 145 0.50 -23.12 10.30
C ALA A 145 0.81 -24.35 9.44
N LEU A 146 -0.21 -25.05 8.94
CA LEU A 146 -0.05 -26.20 8.06
C LEU A 146 0.56 -25.80 6.71
N VAL A 147 0.15 -24.67 6.12
CA VAL A 147 0.77 -24.14 4.89
C VAL A 147 2.25 -23.82 5.11
N ASN A 148 2.62 -23.26 6.27
CA ASN A 148 4.02 -22.99 6.61
C ASN A 148 4.89 -24.26 6.66
N VAL A 149 4.33 -25.38 7.11
CA VAL A 149 5.00 -26.69 7.16
C VAL A 149 5.05 -27.36 5.79
N LEU A 150 3.92 -27.41 5.09
CA LEU A 150 3.75 -28.15 3.83
C LEU A 150 4.38 -27.44 2.63
N GLY A 151 4.51 -26.12 2.69
CA GLY A 151 5.04 -25.31 1.58
C GLY A 151 4.26 -25.57 0.28
N LEU A 152 4.97 -25.92 -0.79
CA LEU A 152 4.38 -26.19 -2.11
C LEU A 152 3.44 -27.40 -2.13
N LYS A 153 3.54 -28.32 -1.17
CA LYS A 153 2.65 -29.50 -1.09
C LYS A 153 1.19 -29.11 -0.78
N ALA A 154 0.97 -27.94 -0.18
CA ALA A 154 -0.35 -27.39 0.11
C ALA A 154 -1.08 -26.82 -1.13
N LEU A 155 -0.44 -26.81 -2.31
CA LEU A 155 -1.00 -26.18 -3.52
C LEU A 155 -2.36 -26.76 -3.95
N ALA A 156 -2.60 -28.05 -3.71
CA ALA A 156 -3.86 -28.70 -4.07
C ALA A 156 -5.08 -28.07 -3.37
N GLU A 157 -4.90 -27.60 -2.13
CA GLU A 157 -5.96 -27.02 -1.30
C GLU A 157 -6.07 -25.49 -1.44
N LEU A 158 -5.14 -24.84 -2.16
CA LEU A 158 -5.11 -23.38 -2.32
C LEU A 158 -6.45 -22.78 -2.81
N PRO A 159 -7.16 -23.36 -3.79
CA PRO A 159 -8.45 -22.82 -4.24
C PRO A 159 -9.50 -22.77 -3.11
N LEU A 160 -9.57 -23.84 -2.32
CA LEU A 160 -10.51 -23.96 -1.21
C LEU A 160 -10.13 -23.01 -0.06
N ILE A 161 -8.82 -22.86 0.23
CA ILE A 161 -8.33 -21.89 1.23
C ILE A 161 -8.74 -20.48 0.82
N MET A 162 -8.47 -20.08 -0.42
CA MET A 162 -8.77 -18.72 -0.89
C MET A 162 -10.27 -18.45 -1.00
N GLU A 163 -11.09 -19.45 -1.35
CA GLU A 163 -12.54 -19.33 -1.32
C GLU A 163 -13.07 -19.07 0.10
N ASN A 164 -12.59 -19.84 1.08
CA ASN A 164 -12.99 -19.68 2.47
C ASN A 164 -12.52 -18.35 3.06
N VAL A 165 -11.28 -17.92 2.77
CA VAL A 165 -10.76 -16.59 3.17
C VAL A 165 -11.66 -15.48 2.63
N ARG A 166 -12.01 -15.54 1.34
CA ARG A 166 -12.88 -14.55 0.68
C ARG A 166 -14.29 -14.56 1.26
N LYS A 167 -14.86 -15.74 1.53
CA LYS A 167 -16.20 -15.88 2.09
C LYS A 167 -16.26 -15.30 3.51
N LYS A 168 -15.30 -15.69 4.37
CA LYS A 168 -15.22 -15.21 5.75
C LYS A 168 -14.92 -13.73 5.84
N SER A 169 -14.08 -13.19 4.96
CA SER A 169 -13.84 -11.75 4.95
C SER A 169 -15.09 -10.93 4.56
N ARG A 170 -15.91 -11.43 3.63
CA ARG A 170 -17.19 -10.77 3.28
C ARG A 170 -18.21 -10.86 4.40
N GLU A 171 -18.32 -12.02 5.06
CA GLU A 171 -19.18 -12.18 6.24
C GLU A 171 -18.82 -11.12 7.30
N ILE A 172 -17.54 -10.93 7.59
CA ILE A 172 -17.04 -9.91 8.52
C ILE A 172 -17.47 -8.50 8.10
N SER A 173 -17.32 -8.15 6.81
CA SER A 173 -17.66 -6.82 6.30
C SER A 173 -19.17 -6.53 6.39
N THR A 174 -20.03 -7.53 6.22
CA THR A 174 -21.50 -7.36 6.27
C THR A 174 -22.05 -7.15 7.69
N TYR A 175 -21.32 -7.58 8.73
CA TYR A 175 -21.75 -7.39 10.13
C TYR A 175 -21.64 -5.92 10.59
N VAL A 176 -20.77 -5.13 9.95
CA VAL A 176 -20.48 -3.73 10.32
C VAL A 176 -21.70 -2.81 10.16
N ASP A 177 -22.63 -3.13 9.25
CA ASP A 177 -23.82 -2.31 9.00
C ASP A 177 -24.91 -2.45 10.09
N VAL A 178 -24.78 -3.41 11.01
CA VAL A 178 -25.77 -3.65 12.08
C VAL A 178 -25.17 -3.21 13.41
N GLN A 179 -25.31 -1.91 13.73
CA GLN A 179 -24.96 -1.38 15.06
C GLN A 179 -25.85 -2.01 16.15
N ASN A 180 -25.40 -3.12 16.72
CA ASN A 180 -25.80 -3.71 18.02
C ASN A 180 -24.91 -4.94 18.33
N GLU A 181 -23.57 -4.80 18.31
CA GLU A 181 -22.66 -5.91 18.64
C GLU A 181 -22.38 -5.99 20.15
N SER A 182 -22.40 -7.20 20.72
CA SER A 182 -21.89 -7.45 22.08
C SER A 182 -20.35 -7.38 22.10
N ASN A 183 -19.75 -7.12 23.28
CA ASN A 183 -18.28 -7.08 23.41
C ASN A 183 -17.61 -8.43 23.06
N GLU A 184 -18.30 -9.56 23.26
CA GLU A 184 -17.80 -10.88 22.91
C GLU A 184 -17.77 -11.10 21.39
N ASP A 185 -18.82 -10.68 20.68
CA ASP A 185 -18.90 -10.78 19.21
C ASP A 185 -17.80 -9.96 18.54
N LYS A 186 -17.53 -8.75 19.06
CA LYS A 186 -16.44 -7.90 18.59
C LYS A 186 -15.07 -8.57 18.73
N THR A 187 -14.82 -9.19 19.88
CA THR A 187 -13.54 -9.88 20.15
C THR A 187 -13.35 -11.09 19.23
N GLN A 188 -14.42 -11.85 18.98
CA GLN A 188 -14.39 -12.98 18.05
C GLN A 188 -14.17 -12.53 16.60
N ARG A 189 -14.77 -11.40 16.21
CA ARG A 189 -14.58 -10.78 14.90
C ARG A 189 -13.14 -10.30 14.69
N GLU A 190 -12.55 -9.62 15.67
CA GLU A 190 -11.14 -9.21 15.64
C GLU A 190 -10.19 -10.42 15.55
N SER A 191 -10.49 -11.49 16.29
CA SER A 191 -9.76 -12.76 16.21
C SER A 191 -9.85 -13.36 14.80
N LEU A 192 -11.05 -13.39 14.19
CA LEU A 192 -11.24 -13.91 12.84
C LEU A 192 -10.48 -13.09 11.79
N MET A 193 -10.49 -11.75 11.89
CA MET A 193 -9.71 -10.87 11.00
C MET A 193 -8.20 -11.13 11.12
N ALA A 194 -7.70 -11.24 12.35
CA ALA A 194 -6.29 -11.54 12.58
C ALA A 194 -5.91 -12.91 12.01
N SER A 195 -6.81 -13.90 12.12
CA SER A 195 -6.62 -15.24 11.56
C SER A 195 -6.61 -15.23 10.03
N VAL A 196 -7.47 -14.45 9.37
CA VAL A 196 -7.42 -14.24 7.92
C VAL A 196 -6.05 -13.70 7.49
N LEU A 197 -5.52 -12.69 8.20
CA LEU A 197 -4.20 -12.14 7.89
C LEU A 197 -3.06 -13.15 8.10
N ILE A 198 -3.12 -13.96 9.17
CA ILE A 198 -2.13 -15.03 9.42
C ILE A 198 -2.15 -16.07 8.29
N THR A 199 -3.34 -16.48 7.84
CA THR A 199 -3.46 -17.41 6.72
C THR A 199 -2.90 -16.80 5.43
N LEU A 200 -3.24 -15.54 5.14
CA LEU A 200 -2.72 -14.83 3.96
C LEU A 200 -1.20 -14.66 4.01
N GLU A 201 -0.64 -14.34 5.17
CA GLU A 201 0.82 -14.25 5.38
C GLU A 201 1.53 -15.56 4.99
N ALA A 202 1.07 -16.69 5.54
CA ALA A 202 1.64 -18.00 5.24
C ALA A 202 1.48 -18.37 3.76
N VAL A 203 0.30 -18.12 3.19
CA VAL A 203 -0.02 -18.40 1.78
C VAL A 203 0.82 -17.53 0.84
N ILE A 204 1.03 -16.26 1.14
CA ILE A 204 1.87 -15.36 0.33
C ILE A 204 3.35 -15.75 0.45
N ASP A 205 3.83 -16.08 1.65
CA ASP A 205 5.23 -16.46 1.86
C ASP A 205 5.59 -17.79 1.17
N LYS A 206 4.72 -18.81 1.27
CA LYS A 206 4.99 -20.17 0.75
C LYS A 206 4.44 -20.44 -0.65
N LEU A 207 3.29 -19.87 -1.00
CA LEU A 207 2.55 -20.15 -2.23
C LEU A 207 2.40 -18.92 -3.14
N GLY A 208 3.10 -17.81 -2.86
CA GLY A 208 2.97 -16.53 -3.58
C GLY A 208 2.98 -16.63 -5.11
N GLY A 209 3.62 -17.67 -5.67
CA GLY A 209 3.76 -17.89 -7.11
C GLY A 209 2.48 -18.32 -7.81
N PHE A 210 1.51 -18.79 -7.05
CA PHE A 210 0.24 -19.33 -7.54
C PHE A 210 -0.94 -18.42 -7.20
N LEU A 211 -0.69 -17.26 -6.57
CA LEU A 211 -1.74 -16.34 -6.10
C LEU A 211 -2.33 -15.44 -7.18
N ASN A 212 -1.80 -15.52 -8.39
CA ASN A 212 -2.23 -14.75 -9.54
C ASN A 212 -3.76 -14.60 -9.73
N PRO A 213 -4.57 -15.69 -9.76
CA PRO A 213 -6.03 -15.58 -9.92
C PRO A 213 -6.74 -14.97 -8.71
N TYR A 214 -6.07 -14.89 -7.56
CA TYR A 214 -6.63 -14.38 -6.30
C TYR A 214 -6.11 -12.98 -5.93
N LEU A 215 -5.16 -12.42 -6.70
CA LEU A 215 -4.58 -11.09 -6.39
C LEU A 215 -5.64 -10.00 -6.34
N GLY A 216 -6.67 -10.07 -7.19
CA GLY A 216 -7.79 -9.14 -7.14
C GLY A 216 -8.51 -9.18 -5.80
N ASP A 217 -8.89 -10.37 -5.35
CA ASP A 217 -9.58 -10.57 -4.07
C ASP A 217 -8.71 -10.14 -2.87
N ILE A 218 -7.42 -10.50 -2.88
CA ILE A 218 -6.48 -10.15 -1.81
C ILE A 218 -6.30 -8.63 -1.74
N THR A 219 -6.16 -7.99 -2.89
CA THR A 219 -5.97 -6.54 -2.94
C THR A 219 -7.25 -5.81 -2.54
N GLU A 220 -8.41 -6.28 -3.00
CA GLU A 220 -9.72 -5.75 -2.60
C GLU A 220 -9.89 -5.83 -1.08
N LEU A 221 -9.57 -6.97 -0.48
CA LEU A 221 -9.60 -7.18 0.97
C LEU A 221 -8.66 -6.24 1.72
N LEU A 222 -7.41 -6.10 1.28
CA LEU A 222 -6.40 -5.30 1.99
C LEU A 222 -6.55 -3.79 1.80
N VAL A 223 -7.26 -3.36 0.75
CA VAL A 223 -7.43 -1.95 0.37
C VAL A 223 -8.81 -1.43 0.73
N LEU A 224 -9.88 -2.19 0.53
CA LEU A 224 -11.26 -1.71 0.69
C LEU A 224 -11.87 -1.98 2.07
N CYS A 225 -11.40 -3.00 2.80
CA CYS A 225 -11.98 -3.30 4.11
C CYS A 225 -11.51 -2.30 5.18
N PRO A 226 -12.43 -1.52 5.80
CA PRO A 226 -12.09 -0.46 6.76
C PRO A 226 -11.26 -0.92 7.95
N GLU A 227 -11.39 -2.18 8.37
CA GLU A 227 -10.75 -2.70 9.58
C GLU A 227 -9.25 -2.96 9.39
N TYR A 228 -8.77 -2.98 8.16
CA TYR A 228 -7.33 -3.05 7.87
C TYR A 228 -6.71 -1.66 7.60
N LEU A 229 -7.52 -0.59 7.61
CA LEU A 229 -7.08 0.78 7.33
C LEU A 229 -6.53 1.50 8.60
N PRO A 230 -5.70 2.56 8.42
CA PRO A 230 -5.29 3.46 9.50
C PRO A 230 -6.50 4.02 10.29
N GLY A 231 -6.70 3.53 11.51
CA GLY A 231 -7.84 3.86 12.37
C GLY A 231 -8.39 2.67 13.16
N SER A 232 -8.03 1.44 12.76
CA SER A 232 -8.38 0.20 13.46
C SER A 232 -7.40 -0.20 14.57
N ASP A 233 -7.59 -1.39 15.18
CA ASP A 233 -6.68 -1.94 16.20
C ASP A 233 -5.22 -1.91 15.71
N PRO A 234 -4.30 -1.25 16.45
CA PRO A 234 -2.88 -1.16 16.06
C PRO A 234 -2.24 -2.53 15.81
N LYS A 235 -2.67 -3.60 16.48
CA LYS A 235 -2.14 -4.96 16.25
C LYS A 235 -2.54 -5.50 14.88
N LEU A 236 -3.79 -5.25 14.48
CA LEU A 236 -4.32 -5.70 13.19
C LEU A 236 -3.66 -4.93 12.04
N LYS A 237 -3.47 -3.62 12.22
CA LYS A 237 -2.74 -2.77 11.28
C LYS A 237 -1.32 -3.29 11.01
N VAL A 238 -0.53 -3.53 12.05
CA VAL A 238 0.86 -3.99 11.89
C VAL A 238 0.93 -5.30 11.08
N LYS A 239 -0.02 -6.21 11.31
CA LYS A 239 -0.12 -7.45 10.52
C LYS A 239 -0.55 -7.20 9.08
N ALA A 240 -1.55 -6.34 8.87
CA ALA A 240 -2.00 -5.99 7.52
C ALA A 240 -0.86 -5.34 6.71
N ASP A 241 -0.08 -4.46 7.33
CA ASP A 241 1.09 -3.83 6.72
C ASP A 241 2.18 -4.86 6.40
N ALA A 242 2.40 -5.87 7.26
CA ALA A 242 3.31 -6.98 6.98
C ALA A 242 2.84 -7.80 5.76
N VAL A 243 1.55 -8.12 5.68
CA VAL A 243 0.94 -8.84 4.54
C VAL A 243 1.07 -8.02 3.26
N ARG A 244 0.78 -6.71 3.29
CA ARG A 244 0.94 -5.80 2.15
C ARG A 244 2.39 -5.77 1.63
N ARG A 245 3.36 -5.70 2.54
CA ARG A 245 4.79 -5.77 2.18
C ARG A 245 5.15 -7.12 1.57
N LEU A 246 4.75 -8.22 2.19
CA LEU A 246 4.99 -9.57 1.66
C LEU A 246 4.38 -9.76 0.26
N LEU A 247 3.18 -9.21 0.04
CA LEU A 247 2.53 -9.20 -1.26
C LEU A 247 3.42 -8.53 -2.30
N THR A 248 3.95 -7.34 -2.01
CA THR A 248 4.84 -6.62 -2.94
C THR A 248 6.21 -7.28 -3.11
N ASP A 249 6.71 -7.97 -2.09
CA ASP A 249 8.04 -8.57 -2.05
C ASP A 249 8.08 -9.91 -2.79
N LYS A 250 7.07 -10.76 -2.58
CA LYS A 250 7.06 -12.15 -3.06
C LYS A 250 6.44 -12.29 -4.44
N ILE A 251 5.57 -11.38 -4.87
CA ILE A 251 4.95 -11.43 -6.22
C ILE A 251 6.00 -11.27 -7.33
N GLN A 252 7.13 -10.60 -7.08
CA GLN A 252 8.16 -10.40 -8.10
C GLN A 252 9.21 -11.52 -8.19
N VAL A 253 9.40 -12.32 -7.15
CA VAL A 253 10.49 -13.32 -7.10
C VAL A 253 10.20 -14.55 -7.97
N ILE A 254 8.99 -14.68 -8.54
CA ILE A 254 8.48 -15.97 -9.00
C ILE A 254 8.44 -16.07 -10.51
N VAL A 255 9.62 -15.87 -11.11
CA VAL A 255 9.87 -16.40 -12.44
C VAL A 255 11.13 -17.27 -12.51
N LEU A 256 12.03 -17.24 -11.51
CA LEU A 256 13.23 -18.08 -11.61
C LEU A 256 12.96 -19.59 -11.47
N ILE A 257 11.88 -20.03 -10.80
CA ILE A 257 11.73 -21.47 -10.46
C ILE A 257 10.93 -22.26 -11.50
N LYS A 258 10.14 -21.61 -12.36
CA LYS A 258 9.48 -22.31 -13.49
C LYS A 258 10.43 -22.57 -14.68
N MET A 259 11.70 -22.14 -14.58
CA MET A 259 12.71 -22.25 -15.63
C MET A 259 13.59 -23.52 -15.56
N LEU A 260 13.45 -24.36 -14.53
CA LEU A 260 14.30 -25.56 -14.38
C LEU A 260 13.62 -26.88 -14.75
N VAL A 261 12.34 -26.87 -15.11
CA VAL A 261 11.64 -28.08 -15.55
C VAL A 261 10.79 -27.75 -16.78
N ILE A 262 11.20 -28.34 -17.91
CA ILE A 262 10.62 -28.29 -19.26
C ILE A 262 11.40 -27.36 -20.20
N ASP A 263 12.32 -28.03 -20.89
CA ASP A 263 12.99 -27.63 -22.11
C ASP A 263 11.98 -27.23 -23.22
N PHE A 264 12.46 -26.47 -24.20
CA PHE A 264 11.81 -25.98 -25.44
C PHE A 264 11.11 -24.59 -25.46
N ASP A 265 11.73 -23.75 -26.30
CA ASP A 265 11.22 -22.64 -27.12
C ASP A 265 11.15 -21.19 -26.62
N LEU A 266 11.62 -20.31 -27.50
CA LEU A 266 11.86 -18.86 -27.41
C LEU A 266 10.60 -18.00 -27.12
N LYS A 267 9.46 -18.62 -26.81
CA LYS A 267 8.25 -17.99 -26.24
C LYS A 267 8.31 -17.84 -24.72
N PHE A 268 9.26 -18.49 -24.03
CA PHE A 268 9.38 -18.48 -22.57
C PHE A 268 9.86 -17.11 -22.01
N LEU A 269 10.57 -16.30 -22.81
CA LEU A 269 10.93 -14.92 -22.44
C LEU A 269 9.69 -14.00 -22.35
N LEU A 270 8.59 -14.37 -23.03
CA LEU A 270 7.30 -13.68 -22.95
C LEU A 270 6.54 -14.00 -21.64
N PHE A 271 6.92 -15.08 -20.94
CA PHE A 271 6.27 -15.54 -19.72
C PHE A 271 6.83 -14.83 -18.46
N ILE A 272 8.07 -14.36 -18.50
CA ILE A 272 8.65 -13.51 -17.43
C ILE A 272 7.99 -12.13 -17.39
N LEU A 273 7.57 -11.63 -18.54
CA LEU A 273 6.72 -10.44 -18.69
C LEU A 273 5.29 -10.64 -18.13
N HIS A 274 4.88 -11.83 -17.70
CA HIS A 274 3.47 -12.15 -17.48
C HIS A 274 2.95 -11.83 -16.08
N LEU A 275 3.75 -11.93 -15.01
CA LEU A 275 3.25 -11.66 -13.64
C LEU A 275 2.96 -10.18 -13.38
N VAL A 276 3.80 -9.28 -13.89
CA VAL A 276 3.57 -7.81 -13.80
C VAL A 276 2.33 -7.40 -14.60
N ARG A 277 2.01 -8.12 -15.70
CA ARG A 277 0.77 -7.95 -16.46
C ARG A 277 -0.50 -8.32 -15.69
N LEU A 278 -0.39 -9.12 -14.62
CA LEU A 278 -1.54 -9.64 -13.90
C LEU A 278 -1.79 -8.99 -12.53
N ALA A 279 -0.75 -8.51 -11.84
CA ALA A 279 -0.92 -7.82 -10.56
C ALA A 279 -1.40 -6.37 -10.72
N LEU A 280 -1.01 -5.70 -11.81
CA LEU A 280 -1.34 -4.30 -12.05
C LEU A 280 -2.83 -4.06 -12.44
N PRO A 281 -3.48 -4.87 -13.32
CA PRO A 281 -4.88 -4.64 -13.68
C PRO A 281 -5.86 -4.68 -12.50
N PRO A 282 -5.75 -5.62 -11.53
CA PRO A 282 -6.58 -5.59 -10.33
C PRO A 282 -6.40 -4.30 -9.51
N LEU A 283 -5.16 -3.84 -9.32
CA LEU A 283 -4.88 -2.57 -8.62
C LEU A 283 -5.49 -1.37 -9.33
N LEU A 284 -5.36 -1.30 -10.67
CA LEU A 284 -5.99 -0.24 -11.45
C LEU A 284 -7.53 -0.29 -11.38
N LYS A 285 -8.11 -1.50 -11.32
CA LYS A 285 -9.56 -1.69 -11.19
C LYS A 285 -10.10 -1.30 -9.82
N ILE A 286 -9.31 -1.46 -8.76
CA ILE A 286 -9.70 -1.16 -7.37
C ILE A 286 -9.82 0.34 -7.12
N TYR A 287 -9.24 1.18 -7.98
CA TYR A 287 -9.27 2.62 -7.80
C TYR A 287 -10.66 3.20 -7.51
N SER A 288 -11.69 2.82 -8.28
CA SER A 288 -13.04 3.35 -8.06
C SER A 288 -13.58 2.97 -6.69
N GLY A 289 -13.37 1.72 -6.25
CA GLY A 289 -13.76 1.27 -4.92
C GLY A 289 -12.95 1.97 -3.82
N ALA A 290 -11.67 2.25 -4.06
CA ALA A 290 -10.82 2.96 -3.10
C ALA A 290 -11.26 4.43 -2.92
N VAL A 291 -11.71 5.09 -4.00
CA VAL A 291 -12.29 6.44 -3.91
C VAL A 291 -13.55 6.44 -3.05
N ASP A 292 -14.40 5.43 -3.18
CA ASP A 292 -15.63 5.32 -2.40
C ASP A 292 -15.35 4.94 -0.92
N ALA A 293 -14.31 4.14 -0.67
CA ALA A 293 -13.88 3.72 0.67
C ALA A 293 -13.19 4.83 1.49
N GLY A 294 -12.55 5.79 0.83
CA GLY A 294 -11.99 6.99 1.46
C GLY A 294 -10.48 7.19 1.32
N ASP A 295 -9.95 8.21 1.99
CA ASP A 295 -8.55 8.66 1.89
C ASP A 295 -7.51 7.58 2.26
N SER A 296 -7.74 6.88 3.35
CA SER A 296 -6.87 5.80 3.84
C SER A 296 -6.75 4.64 2.85
N SER A 297 -7.84 4.29 2.17
CA SER A 297 -7.87 3.24 1.15
C SER A 297 -7.05 3.67 -0.07
N LEU A 298 -7.21 4.91 -0.52
CA LEU A 298 -6.43 5.48 -1.61
C LEU A 298 -4.93 5.53 -1.28
N VAL A 299 -4.57 5.99 -0.07
CA VAL A 299 -3.15 6.02 0.35
C VAL A 299 -2.54 4.63 0.26
N ILE A 300 -3.19 3.60 0.79
CA ILE A 300 -2.69 2.22 0.73
C ILE A 300 -2.62 1.70 -0.71
N ALA A 301 -3.63 1.97 -1.53
CA ALA A 301 -3.64 1.55 -2.93
C ALA A 301 -2.42 2.10 -3.70
N PHE A 302 -2.13 3.40 -3.51
CA PHE A 302 -0.99 4.05 -4.14
C PHE A 302 0.34 3.63 -3.51
N GLU A 303 0.41 3.34 -2.21
CA GLU A 303 1.61 2.77 -1.56
C GLU A 303 1.95 1.38 -2.11
N ILE A 304 0.96 0.49 -2.24
CA ILE A 304 1.15 -0.84 -2.84
C ILE A 304 1.62 -0.68 -4.30
N LEU A 305 0.98 0.20 -5.06
CA LEU A 305 1.37 0.49 -6.44
C LEU A 305 2.82 1.01 -6.53
N GLY A 306 3.20 1.96 -5.69
CA GLY A 306 4.56 2.51 -5.60
C GLY A 306 5.59 1.45 -5.24
N ASN A 307 5.29 0.59 -4.27
CA ASN A 307 6.15 -0.53 -3.87
C ASN A 307 6.36 -1.52 -5.02
N ILE A 308 5.32 -1.88 -5.76
CA ILE A 308 5.44 -2.76 -6.93
C ILE A 308 6.33 -2.09 -7.99
N ILE A 309 6.07 -0.82 -8.32
CA ILE A 309 6.86 -0.06 -9.31
C ILE A 309 8.34 0.02 -8.91
N SER A 310 8.63 0.28 -7.64
CA SER A 310 10.00 0.40 -7.14
C SER A 310 10.82 -0.89 -7.33
N ARG A 311 10.16 -2.04 -7.27
CA ARG A 311 10.79 -3.35 -7.42
C ARG A 311 10.82 -3.84 -8.88
N MET A 312 9.89 -3.37 -9.73
CA MET A 312 9.85 -3.73 -11.16
C MET A 312 11.18 -3.45 -11.88
N ASP A 313 11.53 -4.33 -12.81
CA ASP A 313 12.64 -4.13 -13.74
C ASP A 313 12.28 -3.08 -14.81
N ARG A 314 13.32 -2.43 -15.38
CA ARG A 314 13.13 -1.35 -16.36
C ARG A 314 12.47 -1.85 -17.66
N SER A 315 12.68 -3.11 -18.05
CA SER A 315 12.06 -3.70 -19.24
C SER A 315 10.55 -3.89 -19.10
N SER A 316 10.07 -4.32 -17.93
CA SER A 316 8.65 -4.55 -17.67
C SER A 316 7.81 -3.26 -17.64
N ILE A 317 8.41 -2.14 -17.19
CA ILE A 317 7.73 -0.84 -17.08
C ILE A 317 7.37 -0.25 -18.46
N GLY A 318 8.13 -0.63 -19.50
CA GLY A 318 7.92 -0.23 -20.89
C GLY A 318 6.47 -0.32 -21.37
N GLY A 319 5.75 -1.38 -21.02
CA GLY A 319 4.37 -1.60 -21.47
C GLY A 319 3.28 -0.91 -20.65
N PHE A 320 3.59 -0.44 -19.44
CA PHE A 320 2.57 -0.04 -18.45
C PHE A 320 2.70 1.38 -17.94
N HIS A 321 3.87 2.00 -18.06
CA HIS A 321 4.13 3.37 -17.57
C HIS A 321 3.04 4.38 -17.93
N GLY A 322 2.54 4.37 -19.18
CA GLY A 322 1.47 5.27 -19.62
C GLY A 322 0.18 5.08 -18.81
N LYS A 323 -0.30 3.84 -18.66
CA LYS A 323 -1.53 3.52 -17.90
C LYS A 323 -1.39 3.84 -16.41
N ILE A 324 -0.22 3.56 -15.82
CA ILE A 324 0.07 3.89 -14.43
C ILE A 324 0.02 5.41 -14.24
N PHE A 325 0.65 6.16 -15.16
CA PHE A 325 0.66 7.61 -15.11
C PHE A 325 -0.75 8.20 -15.31
N ASP A 326 -1.55 7.64 -16.21
CA ASP A 326 -2.95 8.03 -16.41
C ASP A 326 -3.76 7.87 -15.13
N GLN A 327 -3.59 6.74 -14.44
CA GLN A 327 -4.23 6.49 -13.17
C GLN A 327 -3.79 7.48 -12.08
N CYS A 328 -2.50 7.83 -12.05
CA CYS A 328 -1.99 8.85 -11.13
C CYS A 328 -2.59 10.22 -11.43
N LEU A 329 -2.64 10.64 -12.70
CA LEU A 329 -3.28 11.91 -13.08
C LEU A 329 -4.76 11.95 -12.71
N LEU A 330 -5.49 10.85 -12.92
CA LEU A 330 -6.89 10.72 -12.49
C LEU A 330 -7.06 10.88 -10.98
N ALA A 331 -6.10 10.39 -10.18
CA ALA A 331 -6.12 10.52 -8.72
C ALA A 331 -5.68 11.91 -8.23
N LEU A 332 -4.71 12.54 -8.90
CA LEU A 332 -4.32 13.93 -8.62
C LEU A 332 -5.46 14.92 -8.93
N ASP A 333 -6.42 14.50 -9.74
CA ASP A 333 -7.61 15.28 -10.09
C ASP A 333 -8.71 15.27 -9.00
N LEU A 334 -8.55 14.46 -7.94
CA LEU A 334 -9.55 14.31 -6.87
C LEU A 334 -9.82 15.62 -6.12
N ARG A 335 -8.82 16.52 -6.00
CA ARG A 335 -9.01 17.86 -5.42
C ARG A 335 -10.11 18.63 -6.13
N ARG A 336 -10.17 18.58 -7.47
CA ARG A 336 -11.23 19.24 -8.26
C ARG A 336 -12.58 18.54 -8.10
N GLN A 337 -12.58 17.23 -7.93
CA GLN A 337 -13.81 16.43 -7.91
C GLN A 337 -14.60 16.56 -6.61
N HIS A 338 -14.00 17.08 -5.53
CA HIS A 338 -14.63 17.30 -4.21
C HIS A 338 -15.50 16.12 -3.74
N ARG A 339 -14.88 14.93 -3.65
CA ARG A 339 -15.58 13.72 -3.20
C ARG A 339 -15.83 13.75 -1.69
N VAL A 340 -17.07 13.48 -1.28
CA VAL A 340 -17.50 13.47 0.14
C VAL A 340 -16.75 12.42 0.97
N SER A 341 -16.29 11.33 0.34
CA SER A 341 -15.53 10.26 1.01
C SER A 341 -14.11 10.66 1.41
N ILE A 342 -13.55 11.74 0.85
CA ILE A 342 -12.17 12.16 1.06
C ILE A 342 -12.15 13.29 2.08
N GLN A 343 -11.62 13.02 3.28
CA GLN A 343 -11.50 14.00 4.35
C GLN A 343 -10.19 14.80 4.23
N ASP A 344 -9.06 14.09 4.12
CA ASP A 344 -7.75 14.71 3.90
C ASP A 344 -7.23 14.37 2.50
N ILE A 345 -7.34 15.33 1.58
CA ILE A 345 -6.85 15.18 0.20
C ILE A 345 -5.32 15.27 0.12
N ASP A 346 -4.68 15.99 1.04
CA ASP A 346 -3.24 16.25 0.98
C ASP A 346 -2.42 15.00 1.27
N ILE A 347 -2.89 14.11 2.16
CA ILE A 347 -2.25 12.81 2.39
C ILE A 347 -2.35 11.90 1.15
N VAL A 348 -3.47 11.94 0.44
CA VAL A 348 -3.69 11.16 -0.79
C VAL A 348 -2.77 11.68 -1.88
N GLU A 349 -2.75 12.99 -2.13
CA GLU A 349 -1.88 13.61 -3.12
C GLU A 349 -0.40 13.31 -2.85
N LYS A 350 0.05 13.39 -1.59
CA LYS A 350 1.42 13.02 -1.21
C LYS A 350 1.73 11.56 -1.55
N SER A 351 0.80 10.63 -1.29
CA SER A 351 0.95 9.22 -1.65
C SER A 351 1.03 9.03 -3.18
N VAL A 352 0.12 9.65 -3.95
CA VAL A 352 0.11 9.58 -5.41
C VAL A 352 1.40 10.18 -6.01
N ILE A 353 1.84 11.34 -5.53
CA ILE A 353 3.09 11.97 -5.97
C ILE A 353 4.29 11.06 -5.68
N SER A 354 4.37 10.46 -4.49
CA SER A 354 5.43 9.48 -4.15
C SER A 354 5.47 8.31 -5.14
N THR A 355 4.31 7.83 -5.56
CA THR A 355 4.17 6.77 -6.58
C THR A 355 4.61 7.23 -7.96
N VAL A 356 4.27 8.46 -8.37
CA VAL A 356 4.77 9.07 -9.62
C VAL A 356 6.30 9.20 -9.58
N ILE A 357 6.88 9.66 -8.46
CA ILE A 357 8.34 9.71 -8.31
C ILE A 357 8.96 8.33 -8.47
N SER A 358 8.42 7.31 -7.79
CA SER A 358 8.87 5.93 -7.90
C SER A 358 8.83 5.41 -9.34
N LEU A 359 7.80 5.78 -10.12
CA LEU A 359 7.71 5.48 -11.55
C LEU A 359 8.80 6.22 -12.34
N THR A 360 8.94 7.53 -12.15
CA THR A 360 9.90 8.34 -12.92
C THR A 360 11.35 7.90 -12.73
N MET A 361 11.71 7.40 -11.54
CA MET A 361 13.04 6.83 -11.25
C MET A 361 13.40 5.60 -12.09
N LYS A 362 12.40 4.99 -12.75
CA LYS A 362 12.58 3.82 -13.62
C LYS A 362 12.48 4.14 -15.11
N LEU A 363 11.99 5.33 -15.47
CA LEU A 363 11.79 5.72 -16.86
C LEU A 363 13.09 6.26 -17.48
N THR A 364 13.23 6.07 -18.78
CA THR A 364 14.21 6.80 -19.58
C THR A 364 13.67 8.19 -19.91
N GLU A 365 14.55 9.12 -20.29
CA GLU A 365 14.17 10.47 -20.72
C GLU A 365 13.12 10.45 -21.86
N THR A 366 13.27 9.52 -22.80
CA THR A 366 12.37 9.33 -23.95
C THR A 366 10.96 8.91 -23.55
N MET A 367 10.81 8.17 -22.44
CA MET A 367 9.52 7.75 -21.92
C MET A 367 8.92 8.78 -20.97
N PHE A 368 9.76 9.45 -20.17
CA PHE A 368 9.33 10.44 -19.20
C PHE A 368 8.86 11.74 -19.85
N ARG A 369 9.59 12.25 -20.86
CA ARG A 369 9.29 13.55 -21.48
C ARG A 369 7.86 13.66 -22.01
N PRO A 370 7.31 12.69 -22.77
CA PRO A 370 5.91 12.74 -23.20
C PRO A 370 4.89 12.75 -22.04
N LEU A 371 5.15 11.99 -20.97
CA LEU A 371 4.28 11.97 -19.78
C LEU A 371 4.29 13.34 -19.08
N PHE A 372 5.46 13.96 -18.97
CA PHE A 372 5.61 15.26 -18.35
C PHE A 372 4.89 16.37 -19.13
N ILE A 373 5.07 16.41 -20.46
CA ILE A 373 4.35 17.37 -21.31
C ILE A 373 2.83 17.18 -21.17
N ARG A 374 2.35 15.93 -21.17
CA ARG A 374 0.94 15.63 -20.96
C ARG A 374 0.43 16.08 -19.58
N SER A 375 1.27 16.06 -18.54
CA SER A 375 0.89 16.59 -17.22
C SER A 375 0.80 18.12 -17.19
N ILE A 376 1.59 18.82 -18.00
CA ILE A 376 1.46 20.27 -18.21
C ILE A 376 0.13 20.57 -18.90
N GLU A 377 -0.13 19.91 -20.03
CA GLU A 377 -1.38 20.05 -20.78
C GLU A 377 -2.61 19.74 -19.91
N TRP A 378 -2.53 18.71 -19.06
CA TRP A 378 -3.58 18.40 -18.09
C TRP A 378 -3.79 19.52 -17.07
N ALA A 379 -2.71 20.08 -16.51
CA ALA A 379 -2.78 21.16 -15.51
C ALA A 379 -3.35 22.45 -16.10
N GLU A 380 -3.03 22.74 -17.36
CA GLU A 380 -3.48 23.93 -18.10
C GLU A 380 -4.84 23.75 -18.78
N SER A 381 -5.34 22.51 -18.91
CA SER A 381 -6.62 22.26 -19.59
C SER A 381 -7.81 22.86 -18.82
N ASP A 382 -8.59 23.68 -19.52
CA ASP A 382 -9.89 24.15 -19.05
C ASP A 382 -10.91 23.01 -19.12
N VAL A 383 -11.46 22.60 -17.98
CA VAL A 383 -12.61 21.69 -17.97
C VAL A 383 -13.87 22.52 -18.06
N GLU A 384 -14.60 22.39 -19.17
CA GLU A 384 -15.91 23.00 -19.40
C GLU A 384 -16.96 22.37 -18.46
N ASP A 385 -16.95 22.76 -17.18
CA ASP A 385 -18.10 22.56 -16.32
C ASP A 385 -18.88 23.87 -16.20
N ILE A 386 -20.16 23.77 -16.54
CA ILE A 386 -21.16 24.83 -16.49
C ILE A 386 -21.28 25.33 -15.03
N GLY A 387 -20.61 26.43 -14.67
CA GLY A 387 -20.94 27.20 -13.46
C GLY A 387 -19.81 27.83 -12.62
N SER A 388 -18.52 27.51 -12.84
CA SER A 388 -17.41 28.18 -12.11
C SER A 388 -16.17 28.31 -12.99
N MET A 389 -15.99 29.49 -13.59
CA MET A 389 -15.18 29.64 -14.80
C MET A 389 -13.69 29.96 -14.58
N LYS A 390 -13.17 30.01 -13.33
CA LYS A 390 -11.74 30.27 -13.07
C LYS A 390 -11.10 29.55 -11.88
N SER A 391 -11.87 29.01 -10.93
CA SER A 391 -11.26 28.33 -9.75
C SER A 391 -10.70 26.94 -10.07
N LYS A 392 -11.23 26.28 -11.11
CA LYS A 392 -11.00 24.85 -11.37
C LYS A 392 -9.63 24.50 -11.96
N SER A 393 -8.93 25.44 -12.60
CA SER A 393 -7.55 25.23 -13.08
C SER A 393 -6.50 25.40 -11.97
N ILE A 394 -6.81 26.20 -10.95
CA ILE A 394 -5.89 26.48 -9.84
C ILE A 394 -5.66 25.21 -9.01
N ASP A 395 -6.72 24.42 -8.75
CA ASP A 395 -6.58 23.17 -7.98
C ASP A 395 -5.63 22.19 -8.66
N ARG A 396 -5.72 22.05 -9.99
CA ARG A 396 -4.78 21.24 -10.77
C ARG A 396 -3.38 21.82 -10.75
N ALA A 397 -3.24 23.14 -10.89
CA ALA A 397 -1.95 23.81 -10.83
C ALA A 397 -1.26 23.58 -9.48
N ILE A 398 -1.99 23.65 -8.36
CA ILE A 398 -1.44 23.36 -7.01
C ILE A 398 -0.83 21.96 -6.99
N VAL A 399 -1.59 20.95 -7.41
CA VAL A 399 -1.12 19.56 -7.40
C VAL A 399 0.04 19.34 -8.37
N PHE A 400 -0.05 19.95 -9.55
CA PHE A 400 0.99 19.90 -10.56
C PHE A 400 2.31 20.51 -10.05
N TYR A 401 2.30 21.70 -9.47
CA TYR A 401 3.51 22.30 -8.92
C TYR A 401 4.01 21.58 -7.65
N SER A 402 3.15 20.90 -6.91
CA SER A 402 3.57 19.95 -5.86
C SER A 402 4.36 18.78 -6.45
N LEU A 403 3.88 18.21 -7.56
CA LEU A 403 4.59 17.18 -8.33
C LEU A 403 5.92 17.70 -8.90
N VAL A 404 5.95 18.90 -9.50
CA VAL A 404 7.17 19.55 -10.03
C VAL A 404 8.20 19.72 -8.93
N ASN A 405 7.80 20.19 -7.76
CA ASN A 405 8.67 20.32 -6.59
C ASN A 405 9.32 18.99 -6.22
N LYS A 406 8.55 17.91 -6.16
CA LYS A 406 9.05 16.58 -5.82
C LYS A 406 9.93 15.98 -6.93
N LEU A 407 9.62 16.23 -8.20
CA LEU A 407 10.46 15.84 -9.33
C LEU A 407 11.81 16.56 -9.30
N ALA A 408 11.80 17.87 -9.05
CA ALA A 408 13.02 18.67 -8.92
C ALA A 408 13.88 18.20 -7.74
N GLU A 409 13.28 17.88 -6.58
CA GLU A 409 14.00 17.30 -5.44
C GLU A 409 14.64 15.95 -5.75
N SER A 410 13.92 15.09 -6.48
CA SER A 410 14.32 13.70 -6.72
C SER A 410 15.36 13.56 -7.83
N HIS A 411 15.16 14.25 -8.95
CA HIS A 411 16.01 14.17 -10.14
C HIS A 411 17.08 15.27 -10.21
N ARG A 412 16.94 16.33 -9.40
CA ARG A 412 17.89 17.45 -9.29
C ARG A 412 18.23 18.04 -10.67
N SER A 413 19.53 18.10 -11.01
CA SER A 413 20.03 18.70 -12.24
C SER A 413 19.49 18.04 -13.52
N LEU A 414 19.09 16.77 -13.47
CA LEU A 414 18.48 16.08 -14.62
C LEU A 414 17.09 16.63 -14.97
N PHE A 415 16.41 17.26 -14.02
CA PHE A 415 15.07 17.82 -14.22
C PHE A 415 15.09 19.31 -14.62
N VAL A 416 16.18 20.03 -14.35
CA VAL A 416 16.33 21.46 -14.70
C VAL A 416 16.00 21.76 -16.17
N PRO A 417 16.41 20.96 -17.18
CA PRO A 417 16.08 21.23 -18.58
C PRO A 417 14.58 21.24 -18.91
N TYR A 418 13.73 20.68 -18.05
CA TYR A 418 12.28 20.66 -18.22
C TYR A 418 11.60 21.97 -17.78
N PHE A 419 12.28 22.82 -16.99
CA PHE A 419 11.74 24.13 -16.59
C PHE A 419 11.53 25.07 -17.77
N LYS A 420 12.17 24.83 -18.92
CA LYS A 420 11.86 25.56 -20.16
C LYS A 420 10.40 25.41 -20.61
N TYR A 421 9.73 24.31 -20.25
CA TYR A 421 8.32 24.09 -20.52
C TYR A 421 7.41 24.74 -19.46
N LEU A 422 7.97 25.11 -18.30
CA LEU A 422 7.23 25.67 -17.16
C LEU A 422 7.35 27.18 -17.04
N LEU A 423 8.28 27.81 -17.77
CA LEU A 423 8.64 29.21 -17.61
C LEU A 423 7.43 30.14 -17.77
N GLU A 424 6.63 29.93 -18.82
CA GLU A 424 5.42 30.71 -19.10
C GLU A 424 4.39 30.56 -17.98
N GLY A 425 4.09 29.33 -17.56
CA GLY A 425 3.18 29.05 -16.45
C GLY A 425 3.66 29.65 -15.12
N CYS A 426 4.97 29.61 -14.83
CA CYS A 426 5.53 30.23 -13.63
C CYS A 426 5.31 31.75 -13.62
N VAL A 427 5.60 32.42 -14.74
CA VAL A 427 5.38 33.87 -14.87
C VAL A 427 3.91 34.21 -14.73
N GLN A 428 3.04 33.44 -15.38
CA GLN A 428 1.60 33.63 -15.35
C GLN A 428 1.06 33.53 -13.91
N HIS A 429 1.35 32.45 -13.18
CA HIS A 429 0.83 32.25 -11.82
C HIS A 429 1.39 33.24 -10.78
N LEU A 430 2.58 33.79 -11.01
CA LEU A 430 3.13 34.86 -10.15
C LEU A 430 2.54 36.24 -10.48
N THR A 431 2.10 36.48 -11.72
CA THR A 431 1.65 37.79 -12.19
C THR A 431 0.13 37.98 -12.14
N ASP A 432 -0.66 36.93 -12.42
CA ASP A 432 -2.12 36.97 -12.65
C ASP A 432 -2.98 37.39 -11.44
N ALA A 433 -2.38 37.49 -10.27
CA ALA A 433 -3.07 37.92 -9.06
C ALA A 433 -3.20 39.45 -8.91
N LYS A 434 -2.60 40.23 -9.80
CA LYS A 434 -2.95 41.64 -9.98
C LYS A 434 -3.90 41.70 -11.18
N GLY A 435 -5.19 41.88 -10.89
CA GLY A 435 -6.31 41.71 -11.82
C GLY A 435 -6.06 42.10 -13.27
N VAL A 436 -6.57 41.24 -14.15
CA VAL A 436 -6.93 41.46 -15.56
C VAL A 436 -7.00 42.94 -15.92
N ASN A 437 -5.92 43.45 -16.52
CA ASN A 437 -5.93 44.67 -17.33
C ASN A 437 -4.79 44.62 -18.35
N THR A 438 -4.68 43.52 -19.10
CA THR A 438 -4.06 43.57 -20.44
C THR A 438 -4.63 42.47 -21.32
N ALA A 439 -5.92 42.59 -21.67
CA ALA A 439 -6.48 41.83 -22.77
C ALA A 439 -5.92 42.37 -24.09
N ASN A 440 -4.90 41.69 -24.64
CA ASN A 440 -4.52 41.84 -26.04
C ASN A 440 -4.82 40.53 -26.78
N SER A 441 -6.09 40.36 -27.17
CA SER A 441 -6.42 39.59 -28.38
C SER A 441 -7.49 40.34 -29.15
N THR A 442 -7.08 40.75 -30.35
CA THR A 442 -7.86 41.44 -31.38
C THR A 442 -9.14 40.70 -31.77
N ARG A 443 -10.32 41.34 -31.64
CA ARG A 443 -11.41 41.28 -32.64
C ARG A 443 -12.49 42.34 -32.41
N LYS A 444 -12.94 42.92 -33.52
CA LYS A 444 -13.79 44.11 -33.67
C LYS A 444 -15.22 43.97 -33.11
N LYS A 445 -15.57 44.90 -32.22
CA LYS A 445 -16.85 45.64 -31.99
C LYS A 445 -18.12 45.24 -32.80
N LYS A 446 -19.21 44.87 -32.11
CA LYS A 446 -20.54 45.51 -32.24
C LYS A 446 -21.53 45.24 -31.07
N ALA A 447 -21.86 46.33 -30.37
CA ALA A 447 -23.08 46.77 -29.66
C ALA A 447 -23.87 45.92 -28.62
N ARG A 448 -23.85 46.43 -27.35
CA ARG A 448 -24.86 46.56 -26.24
C ARG A 448 -26.18 45.76 -26.33
N ILE A 449 -26.67 45.18 -25.23
CA ILE A 449 -27.45 45.83 -24.15
C ILE A 449 -27.17 45.23 -22.75
N GLN A 450 -27.41 46.06 -21.74
CA GLN A 450 -27.04 46.06 -20.34
C GLN A 450 -28.22 45.58 -19.47
N GLU A 451 -27.96 44.84 -18.38
CA GLU A 451 -28.74 44.74 -17.11
C GLU A 451 -28.31 43.45 -16.38
N ALA A 452 -28.26 43.33 -15.06
CA ALA A 452 -28.03 44.22 -13.93
C ALA A 452 -27.76 43.27 -12.74
N GLY A 453 -26.86 43.67 -11.85
CA GLY A 453 -26.79 43.15 -10.49
C GLY A 453 -25.87 41.97 -10.25
N THR A 454 -24.65 42.24 -9.75
CA THR A 454 -24.06 41.43 -8.68
C THR A 454 -22.96 42.21 -7.97
N ILE A 455 -23.20 42.43 -6.67
CA ILE A 455 -22.27 42.45 -5.53
C ILE A 455 -20.80 42.76 -5.89
N LYS A 456 -20.35 43.95 -5.49
CA LYS A 456 -18.93 44.33 -5.43
C LYS A 456 -18.19 43.33 -4.53
N GLU A 457 -17.46 42.39 -5.13
CA GLU A 457 -16.42 41.64 -4.42
C GLU A 457 -15.39 42.65 -3.89
N GLN A 458 -15.11 42.54 -2.60
CA GLN A 458 -14.19 43.41 -1.90
C GLN A 458 -12.76 43.20 -2.44
N ASN A 459 -12.22 44.32 -2.92
CA ASN A 459 -10.83 44.64 -3.23
C ASN A 459 -9.75 43.80 -2.50
N GLY A 460 -8.84 43.21 -3.27
CA GLY A 460 -7.41 43.15 -2.94
C GLY A 460 -6.86 41.86 -2.31
N SER A 461 -7.64 41.09 -1.56
CA SER A 461 -7.12 39.90 -0.88
C SER A 461 -6.90 38.74 -1.86
N LEU A 462 -5.70 38.17 -1.86
CA LEU A 462 -5.42 36.89 -2.52
C LEU A 462 -6.33 35.79 -1.99
N SER A 463 -6.80 34.89 -2.87
CA SER A 463 -7.46 33.67 -2.40
C SER A 463 -6.42 32.69 -1.85
N ILE A 464 -6.84 31.84 -0.92
CA ILE A 464 -5.93 30.91 -0.24
C ILE A 464 -5.26 29.91 -1.20
N ASN A 465 -6.00 29.44 -2.22
CA ASN A 465 -5.46 28.56 -3.26
C ASN A 465 -4.40 29.28 -4.11
N HIS A 466 -4.56 30.57 -4.40
CA HIS A 466 -3.52 31.35 -5.10
C HIS A 466 -2.27 31.52 -4.23
N TRP A 467 -2.43 31.75 -2.92
CA TRP A 467 -1.32 31.84 -1.99
C TRP A 467 -0.50 30.54 -1.95
N GLN A 468 -1.18 29.40 -1.82
CA GLN A 468 -0.56 28.09 -1.88
C GLN A 468 0.15 27.84 -3.21
N LEU A 469 -0.51 28.14 -4.34
CA LEU A 469 0.08 27.98 -5.67
C LEU A 469 1.35 28.81 -5.84
N ARG A 470 1.34 30.07 -5.42
CA ARG A 470 2.52 30.96 -5.47
C ARG A 470 3.69 30.36 -4.71
N ALA A 471 3.46 29.91 -3.47
CA ALA A 471 4.50 29.27 -2.67
C ALA A 471 5.10 28.05 -3.39
N LEU A 472 4.26 27.23 -4.02
CA LEU A 472 4.72 26.06 -4.78
C LEU A 472 5.53 26.44 -6.04
N VAL A 473 5.12 27.48 -6.76
CA VAL A 473 5.84 28.01 -7.93
C VAL A 473 7.21 28.56 -7.52
N ILE A 474 7.25 29.39 -6.46
CA ILE A 474 8.50 29.94 -5.91
C ILE A 474 9.42 28.80 -5.46
N SER A 475 8.87 27.77 -4.79
CA SER A 475 9.65 26.60 -4.35
C SER A 475 10.23 25.83 -5.53
N SER A 476 9.46 25.70 -6.62
CA SER A 476 9.90 25.03 -7.84
C SER A 476 11.04 25.81 -8.51
N LEU A 477 10.91 27.14 -8.63
CA LEU A 477 11.94 28.01 -9.17
C LEU A 477 13.21 28.01 -8.32
N HIS A 478 13.09 28.08 -6.99
CA HIS A 478 14.23 27.96 -6.08
C HIS A 478 15.00 26.66 -6.32
N LYS A 479 14.29 25.51 -6.40
CA LYS A 479 14.92 24.21 -6.68
C LYS A 479 15.55 24.17 -8.07
N CYS A 480 14.92 24.77 -9.07
CA CYS A 480 15.51 24.93 -10.39
C CYS A 480 16.86 25.64 -10.30
N PHE A 481 16.91 26.82 -9.66
CA PHE A 481 18.14 27.60 -9.54
C PHE A 481 19.21 26.89 -8.70
N LEU A 482 18.80 26.20 -7.64
CA LEU A 482 19.70 25.44 -6.77
C LEU A 482 20.38 24.28 -7.51
N TYR A 483 19.65 23.61 -8.42
CA TYR A 483 20.16 22.46 -9.16
C TYR A 483 20.68 22.81 -10.57
N ASP A 484 20.66 24.08 -10.97
CA ASP A 484 21.15 24.56 -12.27
C ASP A 484 22.68 24.65 -12.31
N THR A 485 23.31 23.47 -12.24
CA THR A 485 24.77 23.30 -12.23
C THR A 485 25.32 22.87 -13.59
N ALA A 486 24.48 22.78 -14.63
CA ALA A 486 24.88 22.30 -15.94
C ALA A 486 25.67 23.36 -16.73
N SER A 487 26.43 22.92 -17.74
CA SER A 487 27.16 23.83 -18.64
C SER A 487 26.22 24.71 -19.47
N LEU A 488 25.06 24.17 -19.85
CA LEU A 488 23.94 24.91 -20.41
C LEU A 488 22.97 25.25 -19.27
N LYS A 489 23.11 26.45 -18.72
CA LYS A 489 22.27 26.93 -17.63
C LYS A 489 20.85 27.22 -18.11
N PHE A 490 19.87 26.86 -17.28
CA PHE A 490 18.50 27.35 -17.46
C PHE A 490 18.42 28.85 -17.16
N LEU A 491 19.06 29.32 -16.10
CA LEU A 491 19.09 30.73 -15.73
C LEU A 491 20.13 31.50 -16.55
N ASP A 492 19.86 31.64 -17.84
CA ASP A 492 20.60 32.53 -18.73
C ASP A 492 20.13 33.99 -18.58
N SER A 493 20.78 34.91 -19.30
CA SER A 493 20.42 36.33 -19.24
C SER A 493 18.98 36.60 -19.67
N THR A 494 18.39 35.77 -20.54
CA THR A 494 17.02 35.98 -21.04
C THR A 494 16.01 35.57 -19.98
N ASN A 495 16.14 34.35 -19.46
CA ASN A 495 15.25 33.80 -18.44
C ASN A 495 15.37 34.57 -17.12
N PHE A 496 16.56 35.08 -16.80
CA PHE A 496 16.75 35.96 -15.65
C PHE A 496 15.87 37.22 -15.75
N GLN A 497 15.88 37.92 -16.88
CA GLN A 497 15.10 39.13 -17.08
C GLN A 497 13.60 38.86 -17.07
N VAL A 498 13.18 37.71 -17.62
CA VAL A 498 11.78 37.28 -17.61
C VAL A 498 11.28 36.99 -16.19
N LEU A 499 12.11 36.36 -15.34
CA LEU A 499 11.72 35.93 -14.00
C LEU A 499 11.91 36.98 -12.91
N LEU A 500 12.79 37.96 -13.13
CA LEU A 500 13.16 38.98 -12.13
C LEU A 500 11.94 39.69 -11.54
N LYS A 501 11.17 40.37 -12.40
CA LYS A 501 10.01 41.15 -11.96
C LYS A 501 8.89 40.30 -11.35
N PRO A 502 8.48 39.15 -11.94
CA PRO A 502 7.50 38.27 -11.32
C PRO A 502 7.86 37.81 -9.91
N ILE A 503 9.14 37.45 -9.67
CA ILE A 503 9.61 36.99 -8.35
C ILE A 503 9.67 38.14 -7.36
N VAL A 504 10.33 39.26 -7.70
CA VAL A 504 10.47 40.42 -6.79
C VAL A 504 9.10 41.00 -6.41
N SER A 505 8.14 41.00 -7.34
CA SER A 505 6.79 41.50 -7.06
C SER A 505 6.04 40.71 -5.97
N GLN A 506 6.49 39.51 -5.63
CA GLN A 506 5.92 38.72 -4.53
C GLN A 506 6.28 39.28 -3.15
N LEU A 507 7.38 40.03 -3.00
CA LEU A 507 7.73 40.69 -1.74
C LEU A 507 6.67 41.71 -1.29
N ALA A 508 5.95 42.28 -2.25
CA ALA A 508 4.88 43.26 -2.01
C ALA A 508 3.48 42.62 -2.02
N ALA A 509 3.37 41.29 -2.00
CA ALA A 509 2.08 40.62 -2.00
C ALA A 509 1.50 40.50 -0.59
N GLU A 510 0.27 40.95 -0.40
CA GLU A 510 -0.42 40.82 0.88
C GLU A 510 -1.01 39.40 1.07
N PRO A 511 -0.85 38.78 2.25
CA PRO A 511 -1.39 37.45 2.51
C PRO A 511 -2.93 37.44 2.57
N PRO A 512 -3.58 36.29 2.32
CA PRO A 512 -5.02 36.14 2.48
C PRO A 512 -5.49 36.38 3.92
N ALA A 513 -6.69 36.93 4.09
CA ALA A 513 -7.37 36.89 5.39
C ALA A 513 -7.72 35.44 5.80
N GLY A 514 -7.55 35.09 7.08
CA GLY A 514 -7.90 33.77 7.62
C GLY A 514 -6.85 32.67 7.40
N LEU A 515 -5.62 33.01 6.99
CA LEU A 515 -4.55 32.03 6.73
C LEU A 515 -4.24 31.12 7.93
N GLU A 516 -4.36 31.64 9.16
CA GLU A 516 -4.09 30.91 10.41
C GLU A 516 -5.08 29.77 10.69
N GLU A 517 -6.26 29.78 10.05
CA GLU A 517 -7.29 28.74 10.23
C GLU A 517 -7.03 27.50 9.35
N HIS A 518 -6.09 27.60 8.40
CA HIS A 518 -5.80 26.54 7.43
C HIS A 518 -4.44 25.88 7.68
N LEU A 519 -4.44 24.80 8.45
CA LEU A 519 -3.24 24.04 8.85
C LEU A 519 -2.37 23.51 7.70
N ASN A 520 -2.96 23.28 6.51
CA ASN A 520 -2.28 22.66 5.37
C ASN A 520 -1.73 23.67 4.35
N VAL A 521 -1.86 24.98 4.62
CA VAL A 521 -1.41 26.06 3.73
C VAL A 521 -0.16 26.71 4.34
N PRO A 522 0.87 27.05 3.52
CA PRO A 522 2.09 27.65 4.04
C PRO A 522 1.80 29.01 4.72
N THR A 523 2.38 29.19 5.89
CA THR A 523 2.30 30.43 6.67
C THR A 523 3.04 31.58 5.97
N VAL A 524 2.75 32.82 6.37
CA VAL A 524 3.44 34.01 5.85
C VAL A 524 4.96 33.88 6.00
N LYS A 525 5.41 33.46 7.18
CA LYS A 525 6.83 33.27 7.47
C LYS A 525 7.48 32.24 6.55
N GLU A 526 6.83 31.12 6.30
CA GLU A 526 7.37 30.08 5.41
C GLU A 526 7.50 30.57 3.96
N VAL A 527 6.56 31.38 3.48
CA VAL A 527 6.63 31.97 2.14
C VAL A 527 7.71 33.06 2.06
N ASP A 528 7.84 33.89 3.09
CA ASP A 528 8.90 34.91 3.17
C ASP A 528 10.30 34.27 3.20
N ASP A 529 10.50 33.28 4.06
CA ASP A 529 11.75 32.52 4.14
C ASP A 529 12.05 31.86 2.77
N LEU A 530 11.04 31.31 2.10
CA LEU A 530 11.18 30.72 0.78
C LEU A 530 11.54 31.75 -0.30
N LEU A 531 10.95 32.94 -0.27
CA LEU A 531 11.26 34.03 -1.18
C LEU A 531 12.70 34.50 -1.02
N VAL A 532 13.16 34.68 0.23
CA VAL A 532 14.53 35.07 0.54
C VAL A 532 15.52 34.05 -0.04
N VAL A 533 15.30 32.76 0.20
CA VAL A 533 16.19 31.71 -0.30
C VAL A 533 16.11 31.62 -1.83
N CYS A 534 14.93 31.81 -2.44
CA CYS A 534 14.77 31.81 -3.89
C CYS A 534 15.54 32.95 -4.58
N ILE A 535 15.38 34.18 -4.09
CA ILE A 535 16.05 35.38 -4.61
C ILE A 535 17.58 35.27 -4.40
N GLY A 536 18.00 34.85 -3.20
CA GLY A 536 19.41 34.62 -2.90
C GLY A 536 20.03 33.59 -3.85
N GLN A 537 19.35 32.47 -4.07
CA GLN A 537 19.81 31.44 -4.99
C GLN A 537 19.81 31.92 -6.46
N MET A 538 18.83 32.72 -6.88
CA MET A 538 18.80 33.34 -8.21
C MET A 538 20.04 34.21 -8.45
N ALA A 539 20.44 35.01 -7.46
CA ALA A 539 21.64 35.83 -7.52
C ALA A 539 22.93 34.99 -7.62
N VAL A 540 23.04 33.94 -6.80
CA VAL A 540 24.19 33.01 -6.80
C VAL A 540 24.31 32.31 -8.15
N THR A 541 23.21 31.79 -8.69
CA THR A 541 23.21 31.02 -9.94
C THR A 541 23.51 31.89 -11.16
N ALA A 542 23.05 33.15 -11.17
CA ALA A 542 23.35 34.12 -12.23
C ALA A 542 24.85 34.41 -12.37
N GLY A 543 25.60 34.39 -11.27
CA GLY A 543 27.07 34.35 -11.25
C GLY A 543 27.80 35.49 -11.97
N THR A 544 27.09 36.57 -12.32
CA THR A 544 27.62 37.69 -13.10
C THR A 544 27.09 39.02 -12.59
N ASP A 545 27.99 40.00 -12.51
CA ASP A 545 27.70 41.37 -12.06
C ASP A 545 26.61 42.08 -12.86
N LEU A 546 26.43 41.70 -14.13
CA LEU A 546 25.43 42.31 -15.00
C LEU A 546 24.00 41.89 -14.64
N LEU A 547 23.82 40.73 -13.98
CA LEU A 547 22.50 40.19 -13.66
C LEU A 547 22.12 40.41 -12.20
N TRP A 548 23.04 40.18 -11.25
CA TRP A 548 22.69 40.34 -9.82
C TRP A 548 22.56 41.81 -9.38
N LYS A 549 23.26 42.75 -10.02
CA LYS A 549 23.14 44.19 -9.67
C LYS A 549 21.75 44.76 -9.92
N PRO A 550 21.11 44.53 -11.09
CA PRO A 550 19.68 44.87 -11.28
C PRO A 550 18.76 44.25 -10.23
N LEU A 551 18.99 42.99 -9.85
CA LEU A 551 18.20 42.31 -8.82
C LEU A 551 18.33 42.94 -7.42
N ASN A 552 19.45 43.58 -7.11
CA ASN A 552 19.63 44.31 -5.85
C ASN A 552 19.03 45.73 -5.89
N HIS A 553 18.74 46.26 -7.08
CA HIS A 553 18.11 47.57 -7.26
C HIS A 553 16.58 47.51 -7.21
N GLU A 554 16.01 46.46 -7.80
CA GLU A 554 14.59 46.07 -7.65
C GLU A 554 14.33 45.58 -6.22
#